data_AF-A0A2E2N967-F1
#
_entry.id   AF-A0A2E2N967-F1
#
_cell.length_a   1.000
_cell.length_b   1.000
_cell.length_c   1.000
_cell.angle_alpha   90.00
_cell.angle_beta   90.00
_cell.angle_gamma   90.00
#
_symmetry.space_group_name_H-M   'P 1'
#
loop_
_entity.id
_entity.type
_entity.pdbx_description
1 polymer ?
#
loop_
_entity_poly.entity_id
_entity_poly.type
_entity_poly.pdbx_seq_one_letter_code
_entity_poly.pdbx_strand_id
1 'polypeptide(L)' 'MPNARDNAINRIAREVLDLETLEARRMDSLDFHEHAVWSIKDALERAYEAGRKAAPATRTTCPACDRDIEIRPL' A
#
# COMPACT_ATOMS: atom_id res chain seq x y z
N MET A 1 -6.39 -16.94 -0.56
CA MET A 1 -5.32 -16.43 -1.46
C MET A 1 -5.16 -14.96 -1.16
N PRO A 2 -3.97 -14.47 -0.79
CA PRO A 2 -3.74 -13.05 -0.54
C PRO A 2 -3.99 -12.26 -1.84
N ASN A 3 -4.75 -11.18 -1.73
CA ASN A 3 -5.04 -10.32 -2.86
C ASN A 3 -3.84 -9.37 -3.15
N ALA A 4 -3.91 -8.59 -4.23
CA ALA A 4 -2.82 -7.69 -4.61
C ALA A 4 -2.47 -6.67 -3.50
N ARG A 5 -3.46 -6.22 -2.74
CA ARG A 5 -3.27 -5.32 -1.60
C ARG A 5 -2.47 -6.02 -0.50
N ASP A 6 -2.86 -7.23 -0.11
CA ASP A 6 -2.20 -7.96 0.98
C ASP A 6 -0.74 -8.31 0.61
N ASN A 7 -0.50 -8.66 -0.66
CA ASN A 7 0.86 -8.88 -1.16
C ASN A 7 1.73 -7.62 -1.08
N ALA A 8 1.17 -6.46 -1.42
CA ALA A 8 1.90 -5.19 -1.34
C ALA A 8 2.23 -4.82 0.12
N ILE A 9 1.26 -4.95 1.02
CA ILE A 9 1.42 -4.61 2.44
C ILE A 9 2.45 -5.54 3.09
N ASN A 10 2.34 -6.87 2.89
CA ASN A 10 3.28 -7.84 3.45
C ASN A 10 4.71 -7.64 2.92
N ARG A 11 4.85 -7.26 1.65
CA ARG A 11 6.17 -6.93 1.08
C ARG A 11 6.76 -5.69 1.74
N ILE A 12 5.98 -4.62 1.92
CA ILE A 12 6.44 -3.38 2.57
C ILE A 12 6.83 -3.64 4.03
N ALA A 13 6.03 -4.40 4.77
CA ALA A 13 6.33 -4.77 6.15
C ALA A 13 7.69 -5.48 6.27
N ARG A 14 7.97 -6.41 5.36
CA ARG A 14 9.25 -7.15 5.33
C ARG A 14 10.43 -6.27 4.90
N GLU A 15 10.25 -5.44 3.88
CA GLU A 15 11.35 -4.64 3.31
C GLU A 15 11.70 -3.41 4.18
N VAL A 16 10.73 -2.80 4.86
CA VAL A 16 10.91 -1.51 5.55
C VAL A 16 10.95 -1.66 7.07
N LEU A 17 10.13 -2.57 7.61
CA LEU A 17 10.00 -2.77 9.05
C LEU A 17 10.68 -4.06 9.53
N ASP A 18 11.21 -4.88 8.62
CA ASP A 18 11.79 -6.21 8.92
C ASP A 18 10.82 -7.13 9.67
N LEU A 19 9.52 -7.02 9.37
CA LEU A 19 8.47 -7.85 9.95
C LEU A 19 8.22 -9.06 9.05
N GLU A 20 8.37 -10.26 9.62
CA GLU A 20 8.11 -11.53 8.93
C GLU A 20 6.64 -11.65 8.49
N THR A 21 5.73 -11.25 9.37
CA THR A 21 4.28 -11.34 9.19
C THR A 21 3.57 -10.20 9.92
N LEU A 22 2.38 -9.83 9.44
CA LEU A 22 1.46 -8.92 10.13
C LEU A 22 0.31 -9.67 10.81
N GLU A 23 0.28 -11.00 10.71
CA GLU A 23 -0.67 -11.84 11.45
C GLU A 23 -0.28 -11.92 12.93
N ALA A 24 -1.25 -11.74 13.83
CA ALA A 24 -1.01 -11.83 15.27
C ALA A 24 -0.68 -13.28 15.68
N ARG A 25 0.45 -13.47 16.35
CA ARG A 25 0.94 -14.76 16.84
C ARG A 25 0.61 -15.02 18.30
N ARG A 26 0.12 -14.01 19.02
CA ARG A 26 -0.21 -14.02 20.44
C ARG A 26 0.99 -14.36 21.31
N MET A 27 2.14 -13.81 20.96
CA MET A 27 3.38 -13.90 21.72
C MET A 27 4.09 -12.54 21.67
N ASP A 28 4.33 -11.94 22.83
CA ASP A 28 4.78 -10.55 22.91
C ASP A 28 6.00 -10.26 22.04
N SER A 29 7.05 -11.09 22.16
CA SER A 29 8.30 -10.94 21.40
C SER A 29 8.16 -11.11 19.89
N LEU A 30 7.04 -11.65 19.42
CA LEU A 30 6.74 -11.87 18.01
C LEU A 30 5.75 -10.86 17.44
N ASP A 31 5.04 -10.12 18.29
CA ASP A 31 3.94 -9.23 17.91
C ASP A 31 4.24 -7.76 18.21
N PHE A 32 5.06 -7.47 19.23
CA PHE A 32 5.47 -6.10 19.58
C PHE A 32 6.88 -5.81 19.09
N HIS A 33 7.01 -4.75 18.29
CA HIS A 33 8.28 -4.33 17.69
C HIS A 33 8.49 -2.84 17.91
N GLU A 34 9.72 -2.46 18.25
CA GLU A 34 10.14 -1.06 18.28
C GLU A 34 10.70 -0.67 16.90
N HIS A 35 10.16 0.38 16.31
CA HIS A 35 10.63 0.91 15.02
C HIS A 35 10.88 2.41 15.13
N ALA A 36 11.92 2.85 14.43
CA ALA A 36 12.17 4.28 14.30
C ALA A 36 11.04 4.96 13.51
N VAL A 37 10.70 6.19 13.90
CA VAL A 37 9.61 6.96 13.29
C VAL A 37 9.82 7.19 11.79
N TRP A 38 11.06 7.24 11.31
CA TRP A 38 11.37 7.37 9.88
C TRP A 38 11.11 6.08 9.10
N SER A 39 11.32 4.89 9.69
CA SER A 39 10.96 3.62 9.06
C SER A 39 9.44 3.47 8.96
N ILE A 40 8.72 3.87 10.01
CA ILE A 40 7.24 3.92 9.98
C ILE A 40 6.75 4.86 8.88
N LYS A 41 7.35 6.05 8.77
CA LYS A 41 7.04 7.00 7.71
C LYS A 41 7.27 6.40 6.31
N ASP A 42 8.42 5.79 6.05
CA ASP A 42 8.73 5.16 4.76
C ASP A 42 7.72 4.04 4.42
N ALA A 43 7.36 3.20 5.40
CA ALA A 43 6.37 2.15 5.21
C ALA A 43 4.99 2.73 4.82
N LEU A 44 4.55 3.80 5.47
CA LEU A 44 3.29 4.47 5.16
C LEU A 44 3.30 5.14 3.78
N GLU A 45 4.39 5.81 3.41
CA GLU A 45 4.56 6.44 2.09
C GLU A 45 4.51 5.38 0.98
N ARG A 46 5.23 4.27 1.14
CA ARG A 46 5.19 3.16 0.18
C ARG A 46 3.82 2.49 0.10
N ALA A 47 3.12 2.35 1.21
CA ALA A 47 1.78 1.77 1.23
C ALA A 47 0.77 2.67 0.52
N TYR A 48 0.84 3.99 0.75
CA TYR A 48 0.02 4.99 0.06
C TYR A 48 0.29 4.95 -1.45
N GLU A 49 1.55 4.96 -1.87
CA GLU A 49 1.90 4.86 -3.29
C GLU A 49 1.44 3.56 -3.94
N ALA A 50 1.59 2.42 -3.26
CA ALA A 50 1.15 1.13 -3.75
C ALA A 50 -0.37 1.12 -3.96
N GLY A 51 -1.12 1.67 -3.00
CA GLY A 51 -2.57 1.86 -3.13
C GLY A 51 -2.94 2.75 -4.32
N ARG A 52 -2.28 3.90 -4.47
CA ARG A 52 -2.50 4.83 -5.58
C ARG A 52 -2.21 4.20 -6.94
N LYS A 53 -1.13 3.42 -7.05
CA LYS A 53 -0.75 2.70 -8.29
C LYS A 53 -1.73 1.57 -8.62
N ALA A 54 -2.37 0.98 -7.61
CA ALA A 54 -3.36 -0.08 -7.78
C ALA A 54 -4.75 0.44 -8.17
N ALA A 55 -5.04 1.73 -7.97
CA ALA A 55 -6.32 2.32 -8.35
C ALA A 55 -6.50 2.28 -9.89
N PRO A 56 -7.62 1.73 -10.40
CA PRO A 56 -7.89 1.74 -11.82
C PRO A 56 -8.10 3.18 -12.30
N ALA A 57 -7.69 3.46 -13.54
CA ALA A 57 -8.03 4.71 -14.17
C ALA A 57 -9.55 4.80 -14.36
N THR A 58 -10.13 5.96 -14.02
CA THR A 58 -11.51 6.25 -14.37
C THR A 58 -11.54 6.67 -15.83
N ARG A 59 -12.20 5.86 -16.66
CA ARG A 59 -12.53 6.24 -18.04
C ARG A 59 -13.78 7.11 -18.04
N THR A 60 -13.69 8.26 -18.69
CA THR A 60 -14.81 9.17 -18.86
C THR A 60 -14.65 9.95 -20.17
N THR A 61 -15.69 10.65 -20.60
CA THR A 61 -15.65 11.52 -21.77
C THR A 61 -15.35 12.96 -21.34
N CYS A 62 -14.49 13.64 -22.10
CA CYS A 62 -14.17 15.03 -21.86
C CYS A 62 -15.38 15.93 -22.18
N PRO A 63 -15.92 16.72 -21.23
CA PRO A 63 -17.10 17.55 -21.49
C PRO A 63 -16.84 18.70 -22.47
N ALA A 64 -15.57 19.03 -22.75
CA ALA A 64 -15.20 20.10 -23.67
C ALA A 64 -15.06 19.64 -25.13
N CYS A 65 -14.71 18.37 -25.38
CA CYS A 65 -14.37 17.89 -26.72
C CYS A 65 -14.84 16.46 -27.05
N ASP A 66 -15.58 15.82 -26.15
CA ASP A 66 -16.23 14.50 -26.29
C ASP A 66 -15.28 13.33 -26.61
N ARG A 67 -13.99 13.48 -26.31
CA ARG A 67 -13.01 12.40 -26.43
C ARG A 67 -12.93 11.57 -25.16
N ASP A 68 -12.63 10.28 -25.31
CA ASP A 68 -12.32 9.40 -24.20
C ASP A 68 -11.03 9.85 -23.50
N ILE A 69 -11.11 10.01 -22.19
CA ILE A 69 -9.98 10.36 -21.32
C ILE A 69 -9.86 9.38 -20.16
N GLU A 70 -8.63 9.21 -19.69
CA GLU A 70 -8.30 8.41 -18.50
C GLU A 70 -7.85 9.34 -17.37
N ILE A 71 -8.60 9.34 -16.27
CA ILE A 71 -8.27 10.09 -15.07
C ILE A 71 -7.72 9.10 -14.04
N ARG A 72 -6.50 9.37 -13.55
CA ARG A 72 -5.91 8.62 -12.45
C ARG A 72 -6.08 9.43 -11.17
N PRO A 73 -6.75 8.90 -10.13
CA PRO A 73 -6.86 9.59 -8.86
C PRO A 73 -5.47 9.79 -8.24
N LEU A 74 -5.27 10.95 -7.60
CA LEU A 74 -4.07 11.30 -6.83
C LEU A 74 -4.07 10.62 -5.46
#